data_AF-A0A819RYA6-F1
#
_entry.id   AF-A0A819RYA6-F1
#
_cell.length_a   1.000
_cell.length_b   1.000
_cell.length_c   1.000
_cell.angle_alpha   90.00
_cell.angle_beta   90.00
_cell.angle_gamma   90.00
#
_symmetry.space_group_name_H-M   'P 1'
#
loop_
_entity.id
_entity.type
_entity.pdbx_description
1 polymer ?
#
loop_
_entity_poly.entity_id
_entity_poly.type
_entity_poly.pdbx_seq_one_letter_code
_entity_poly.pdbx_strand_id
1 'polypeptide(L)'
;CPAQSSLITFDDIITTTSISGIPVPSGYNRLNWQNVLVVNGVNYFTPNTGYTTGVVSPPYLVFNGYGNPMTITNMATSTFTINSFYSCAAWHDNTVLTMIGTRSGTV
;
A
#
# COMPACT_ATOMS: atom_id res chain seq x y z
N CYS A 1 -9.44 -0.05 -27.55
CA CYS A 1 -8.71 0.94 -26.73
C CYS A 1 -7.57 0.23 -26.03
N PRO A 2 -6.32 0.74 -26.04
CA PRO A 2 -5.25 0.05 -25.33
C PRO A 2 -5.54 0.07 -23.82
N ALA A 3 -5.29 -1.05 -23.15
CA ALA A 3 -5.34 -1.09 -21.69
C ALA A 3 -4.18 -0.26 -21.15
N GLN A 4 -4.47 0.80 -20.40
CA GLN A 4 -3.44 1.63 -19.78
C GLN A 4 -3.05 0.98 -18.44
N SER A 5 -1.82 0.48 -18.34
CA SER A 5 -1.23 0.03 -17.07
C SER A 5 -0.37 1.15 -16.50
N SER A 6 -0.50 1.43 -15.21
CA SER A 6 0.29 2.45 -14.51
C SER A 6 1.02 1.82 -13.32
N LEU A 7 2.29 2.16 -13.14
CA LEU A 7 3.05 1.78 -11.94
C LEU A 7 2.69 2.77 -10.82
N ILE A 8 2.32 2.24 -9.65
CA ILE A 8 2.09 3.04 -8.45
C ILE A 8 3.26 2.80 -7.50
N THR A 9 4.01 3.86 -7.23
CA THR A 9 4.94 3.94 -6.09
C THR A 9 4.37 4.92 -5.08
N PHE A 10 5.09 5.22 -4.00
CA PHE A 10 4.66 6.19 -2.96
C PHE A 10 5.74 7.22 -2.67
N ASP A 11 6.70 7.37 -3.59
CA ASP A 11 7.92 8.16 -3.40
C ASP A 11 7.63 9.67 -3.35
N ASP A 12 6.50 10.08 -3.92
CA ASP A 12 6.00 11.45 -3.93
C ASP A 12 5.19 11.82 -2.67
N ILE A 13 4.88 10.84 -1.80
CA ILE A 13 4.22 11.10 -0.51
C ILE A 13 5.28 11.37 0.54
N ILE A 14 5.63 12.65 0.70
CA ILE A 14 6.62 13.07 1.68
C ILE A 14 6.01 12.99 3.09
N THR A 15 6.63 12.18 3.94
CA THR A 15 6.34 12.11 5.38
C THR A 15 7.61 12.18 6.21
N THR A 16 7.51 12.80 7.39
CA THR A 16 8.55 12.81 8.43
C THR A 16 8.33 11.71 9.48
N THR A 17 7.22 10.98 9.41
CA THR A 17 6.90 9.93 10.39
C THR A 17 7.67 8.65 10.09
N SER A 18 8.30 8.07 11.13
CA SER A 18 9.06 6.82 11.08
C SER A 18 8.51 5.74 12.03
N ILE A 19 7.34 6.00 12.65
CA ILE A 19 6.70 5.11 13.62
C ILE A 19 5.25 4.84 13.21
N SER A 20 4.39 5.86 13.30
CA SER A 20 2.94 5.66 13.13
C SER A 20 2.45 5.76 11.68
N GLY A 21 3.30 6.21 10.76
CA GLY A 21 2.91 6.54 9.39
C GLY A 21 1.91 7.71 9.28
N ILE A 22 1.53 8.06 8.07
CA ILE A 22 0.42 8.99 7.75
C ILE A 22 -0.54 8.35 6.76
N PRO A 23 -1.84 8.68 6.75
CA PRO A 23 -2.76 8.12 5.77
C PRO A 23 -2.38 8.52 4.34
N VAL A 24 -2.54 7.59 3.39
CA VAL A 24 -2.43 7.89 1.96
C VAL A 24 -3.48 8.96 1.58
N PRO A 25 -3.12 10.02 0.84
CA PRO A 25 -4.07 11.02 0.41
C PRO A 25 -5.24 10.42 -0.38
N SER A 26 -6.45 10.94 -0.14
CA SER A 26 -7.63 10.52 -0.89
C SER A 26 -7.46 10.79 -2.39
N GLY A 27 -7.82 9.81 -3.22
CA GLY A 27 -7.68 9.89 -4.67
C GLY A 27 -6.25 9.74 -5.20
N TYR A 28 -5.29 9.35 -4.36
CA TYR A 28 -3.93 9.05 -4.79
C TYR A 28 -3.94 7.99 -5.89
N ASN A 29 -3.38 8.34 -7.05
CA ASN A 29 -3.45 7.54 -8.28
C ASN A 29 -4.88 7.16 -8.73
N ARG A 30 -5.87 8.03 -8.47
CA ARG A 30 -7.31 7.83 -8.77
C ARG A 30 -7.95 6.65 -8.03
N LEU A 31 -7.30 6.18 -6.99
CA LEU A 31 -7.78 5.12 -6.11
C LEU A 31 -8.10 5.72 -4.74
N ASN A 32 -9.03 5.08 -4.05
CA ASN A 32 -9.28 5.33 -2.65
C ASN A 32 -8.63 4.23 -1.82
N TRP A 33 -7.78 4.63 -0.88
CA TRP A 33 -6.98 3.76 -0.03
C TRP A 33 -7.52 3.82 1.39
N GLN A 34 -8.03 2.71 1.91
CA GLN A 34 -8.56 2.62 3.26
C GLN A 34 -7.69 1.74 4.13
N ASN A 35 -7.49 2.15 5.39
CA ASN A 35 -6.58 1.51 6.34
C ASN A 35 -5.14 1.40 5.81
N VAL A 36 -4.71 2.39 5.03
CA VAL A 36 -3.36 2.41 4.44
C VAL A 36 -2.58 3.59 5.00
N LEU A 37 -1.43 3.29 5.56
CA LEU A 37 -0.51 4.28 6.10
C LEU A 37 0.81 4.24 5.32
N VAL A 38 1.41 5.40 5.12
CA VAL A 38 2.72 5.61 4.49
C VAL A 38 3.74 5.90 5.58
N VAL A 39 4.90 5.27 5.53
CA VAL A 39 6.00 5.54 6.45
C VAL A 39 7.34 5.58 5.72
N ASN A 40 8.32 6.28 6.29
CA ASN A 40 9.71 6.15 5.85
C ASN A 40 10.25 4.78 6.29
N GLY A 41 10.34 3.84 5.36
CA GLY A 41 10.82 2.49 5.64
C GLY A 41 12.34 2.42 5.81
N VAL A 42 13.07 3.29 5.11
CA VAL A 42 14.54 3.38 5.19
C VAL A 42 15.00 3.81 6.59
N ASN A 43 14.30 4.78 7.17
CA ASN A 43 14.60 5.33 8.49
C ASN A 43 13.53 4.94 9.53
N TYR A 44 12.90 3.78 9.37
CA TYR A 44 11.89 3.32 10.32
C TYR A 44 12.52 3.14 11.71
N PHE A 45 11.84 3.61 12.76
CA PHE A 45 12.42 3.72 14.10
C PHE A 45 12.81 2.37 14.70
N THR A 46 12.00 1.33 14.47
CA THR A 46 12.26 0.00 15.00
C THR A 46 13.16 -0.79 14.05
N PRO A 47 14.37 -1.19 14.48
CA PRO A 47 15.26 -1.99 13.65
C PRO A 47 14.71 -3.42 13.47
N ASN A 48 15.19 -4.11 12.44
CA ASN A 48 14.83 -5.50 12.11
C ASN A 48 13.33 -5.73 11.85
N THR A 49 12.66 -4.73 11.30
CA THR A 49 11.28 -4.88 10.81
C THR A 49 11.27 -5.07 9.30
N GLY A 50 10.21 -5.70 8.80
CA GLY A 50 9.96 -5.79 7.37
C GLY A 50 9.69 -4.44 6.70
N TYR A 51 9.50 -3.37 7.48
CA TYR A 51 9.37 -2.02 6.93
C TYR A 51 10.67 -1.50 6.34
N THR A 52 11.83 -1.97 6.79
CA THR A 52 13.11 -1.55 6.20
C THR A 52 13.49 -2.45 5.03
N THR A 53 13.28 -3.77 5.17
CA THR A 53 13.64 -4.73 4.11
C THR A 53 12.63 -4.80 2.97
N GLY A 54 11.38 -4.40 3.21
CA GLY A 54 10.29 -4.38 2.22
C GLY A 54 10.25 -3.13 1.34
N VAL A 55 11.15 -2.16 1.53
CA VAL A 55 11.23 -0.97 0.67
C VAL A 55 11.77 -1.38 -0.70
N VAL A 56 10.92 -1.32 -1.72
CA VAL A 56 11.31 -1.58 -3.12
C VAL A 56 11.73 -0.29 -3.83
N SER A 57 10.94 0.79 -3.65
CA SER A 57 11.27 2.13 -4.11
C SER A 57 11.51 3.03 -2.89
N PRO A 58 12.76 3.40 -2.60
CA PRO A 58 13.05 4.24 -1.45
C PRO A 58 12.53 5.68 -1.62
N PRO A 59 12.15 6.36 -0.52
CA PRO A 59 12.30 5.91 0.88
C PRO A 59 11.00 5.43 1.52
N TYR A 60 9.87 5.55 0.83
CA TYR A 60 8.55 5.39 1.42
C TYR A 60 7.86 4.10 0.97
N LEU A 61 7.15 3.47 1.90
CA LEU A 61 6.27 2.34 1.61
C LEU A 61 4.91 2.57 2.23
N VAL A 62 3.95 1.76 1.80
CA VAL A 62 2.65 1.65 2.44
C VAL A 62 2.47 0.34 3.18
N PHE A 63 1.65 0.37 4.22
CA PHE A 63 1.29 -0.81 4.99
C PHE A 63 -0.16 -0.71 5.48
N ASN A 64 -0.68 -1.84 5.93
CA ASN A 64 -2.01 -1.91 6.50
C ASN A 64 -2.00 -1.37 7.94
N GLY A 65 -2.61 -0.21 8.14
CA GLY A 65 -2.58 0.51 9.40
C GLY A 65 -3.24 -0.30 10.53
N TYR A 66 -2.54 -0.39 11.65
CA TYR A 66 -3.03 -1.05 12.88
C TYR A 66 -3.42 -2.53 12.72
N GLY A 67 -2.90 -3.22 11.69
CA GLY A 67 -3.24 -4.61 11.42
C GLY A 67 -4.62 -4.81 10.78
N ASN A 68 -5.35 -3.73 10.47
CA ASN A 68 -6.65 -3.83 9.80
C ASN A 68 -6.48 -4.24 8.33
N PRO A 69 -7.47 -4.87 7.69
CA PRO A 69 -7.44 -5.13 6.25
C PRO A 69 -7.34 -3.83 5.44
N MET A 70 -6.42 -3.80 4.48
CA MET A 70 -6.28 -2.74 3.49
C MET A 70 -7.34 -2.91 2.40
N THR A 71 -8.02 -1.82 2.04
CA THR A 71 -8.97 -1.80 0.91
C THR A 71 -8.54 -0.78 -0.12
N ILE A 72 -8.49 -1.20 -1.38
CA ILE A 72 -8.22 -0.35 -2.54
C ILE A 72 -9.48 -0.34 -3.39
N THR A 73 -10.11 0.82 -3.55
CA THR A 73 -11.27 0.97 -4.43
C THR A 73 -10.98 1.94 -5.55
N ASN A 74 -11.52 1.63 -6.75
CA ASN A 74 -11.52 2.61 -7.82
C ASN A 74 -12.47 3.75 -7.46
N MET A 75 -12.04 4.99 -7.63
CA MET A 75 -12.92 6.15 -7.45
C MET A 75 -13.84 6.37 -8.66
N ALA A 76 -13.49 5.82 -9.83
CA ALA A 76 -14.35 5.81 -11.00
C ALA A 76 -15.34 4.65 -10.97
N THR A 77 -16.41 4.73 -11.77
CA THR A 77 -17.41 3.65 -11.95
C THR A 77 -16.88 2.44 -12.74
N SER A 78 -15.57 2.41 -13.03
CA SER A 78 -14.91 1.35 -13.81
C SER A 78 -14.20 0.34 -12.91
N THR A 79 -13.88 -0.83 -13.44
CA THR A 79 -13.01 -1.80 -12.76
C THR A 79 -11.54 -1.47 -13.00
N PHE A 80 -10.66 -1.99 -12.15
CA PHE A 80 -9.21 -1.98 -12.37
C PHE A 80 -8.66 -3.40 -12.26
N THR A 81 -7.45 -3.60 -12.78
CA THR A 81 -6.74 -4.87 -12.73
C THR A 81 -5.41 -4.65 -12.04
N ILE A 82 -5.07 -5.52 -11.09
CA ILE A 82 -3.75 -5.57 -10.48
C ILE A 82 -2.92 -6.57 -11.29
N ASN A 83 -1.99 -6.07 -12.10
CA ASN A 83 -1.11 -6.92 -12.91
C ASN A 83 0.02 -7.54 -12.07
N SER A 84 0.49 -6.81 -11.05
CA SER A 84 1.54 -7.23 -10.13
C SER A 84 1.39 -6.48 -8.81
N PHE A 85 1.76 -7.12 -7.71
CA PHE A 85 1.77 -6.51 -6.38
C PHE A 85 3.00 -6.99 -5.61
N TYR A 86 3.79 -6.06 -5.09
CA TYR A 86 4.96 -6.35 -4.28
C TYR A 86 4.63 -6.12 -2.80
N SER A 87 4.88 -7.13 -1.97
CA SER A 87 4.57 -7.10 -0.54
C SER A 87 5.58 -7.88 0.28
N CYS A 88 5.81 -7.46 1.51
CA CYS A 88 6.63 -8.15 2.49
C CYS A 88 5.90 -8.17 3.84
N ALA A 89 6.20 -9.15 4.69
CA ALA A 89 5.66 -9.20 6.04
C ALA A 89 6.41 -8.21 6.95
N ALA A 90 5.68 -7.34 7.64
CA ALA A 90 6.29 -6.27 8.43
C ALA A 90 6.81 -6.71 9.82
N TRP A 91 6.09 -7.61 10.50
CA TRP A 91 6.35 -7.97 11.90
C TRP A 91 6.60 -9.46 12.14
N HIS A 92 5.96 -10.32 11.35
CA HIS A 92 6.00 -11.76 11.56
C HIS A 92 6.33 -12.47 10.25
N ASP A 93 7.33 -13.34 10.30
CA ASP A 93 7.64 -14.22 9.18
C ASP A 93 6.49 -15.17 8.88
N ASN A 94 6.46 -15.71 7.66
CA ASN A 94 5.43 -16.64 7.19
C ASN A 94 3.99 -16.09 7.26
N THR A 95 3.84 -14.75 7.25
CA THR A 95 2.52 -14.11 7.11
C THR A 95 1.96 -14.39 5.72
N VAL A 96 0.71 -14.87 5.67
CA VAL A 96 -0.01 -15.10 4.41
C VAL A 96 -0.73 -13.83 3.99
N LEU A 97 -0.46 -13.36 2.77
CA LEU A 97 -1.22 -12.29 2.15
C LEU A 97 -2.42 -12.86 1.39
N THR A 98 -3.63 -12.43 1.77
CA THR A 98 -4.87 -12.75 1.07
C THR A 98 -5.39 -11.51 0.36
N MET A 99 -5.66 -11.63 -0.94
CA MET A 99 -6.26 -10.58 -1.75
C MET A 99 -7.63 -11.05 -2.26
N ILE A 100 -8.65 -10.23 -2.06
CA ILE A 100 -10.01 -10.49 -2.54
C ILE A 100 -10.44 -9.32 -3.45
N GLY A 101 -10.77 -9.64 -4.69
CA GLY A 101 -11.36 -8.69 -5.63
C GLY A 101 -12.88 -8.77 -5.56
N THR A 102 -13.56 -7.62 -5.59
CA THR A 102 -15.02 -7.57 -5.72
C THR A 102 -15.43 -6.63 -6.83
N ARG A 103 -16.58 -6.90 -7.44
CA ARG A 103 -17.26 -5.97 -8.36
C ARG A 103 -18.62 -5.65 -7.77
N SER A 104 -18.89 -4.36 -7.53
CA SER A 104 -20.15 -3.90 -6.92
C SER A 104 -20.45 -4.52 -5.55
N GLY A 105 -19.42 -4.87 -4.77
CA GLY A 105 -19.58 -5.45 -3.43
C GLY A 105 -19.88 -6.95 -3.40
N THR A 106 -19.75 -7.66 -4.53
CA THR A 106 -19.88 -9.11 -4.60
C THR A 106 -18.53 -9.75 -4.94
N VAL A 107 -18.21 -10.85 -4.24
CA VAL A 107 -17.02 -11.70 -4.45
C VAL A 107 -17.28 -12.68 -5.58
#